data_AF-A0A849WY08-F1
#
_entry.id   AF-A0A849WY08-F1
#
_cell.length_a   1.000
_cell.length_b   1.000
_cell.length_c   1.000
_cell.angle_alpha   90.00
_cell.angle_beta   90.00
_cell.angle_gamma   90.00
#
_symmetry.space_group_name_H-M   'P 1'
#
loop_
_entity.id
_entity.type
_entity.pdbx_description
1 polymer ?
#
loop_
_entity_poly.entity_id
_entity_poly.type
_entity_poly.pdbx_seq_one_letter_code
_entity_poly.pdbx_strand_id
1 'polypeptide(L)'
;SVAVMVDGNQIPDEKAPGGVRFEPLSAEKLAEFRSIVANSVGWDKDRDPPIEVKSIQFYKEDLDTATKAAAAAERNRLLADVAKWSAIGLIFSLFFLFVVRPFIKWITENTVDSVEDFLPQTLEELEKAQSKQVAQNLEDILPEIEERVDPEKVQGEMLKEKIVTLVNDNPHKASQILHDWIHLKVEENPDNKTA
;
A
#
# COMPACT_ATOMS: atom_id res chain seq x y z
N SER A 1 16.59 49.03 40.10
CA SER A 1 17.84 49.17 39.33
C SER A 1 17.72 48.35 38.07
N VAL A 2 18.26 48.83 36.95
CA VAL A 2 18.18 48.13 35.65
C VAL A 2 19.61 47.86 35.18
N ALA A 3 19.90 46.60 34.88
CA ALA A 3 21.18 46.16 34.33
C ALA A 3 20.92 45.43 33.02
N VAL A 4 21.60 45.82 31.95
CA VAL A 4 21.43 45.24 30.61
C VAL A 4 22.77 44.72 30.13
N MET A 5 22.77 43.47 29.68
CA MET A 5 23.92 42.83 29.05
C MET A 5 23.68 42.75 27.56
N VAL A 6 24.67 43.14 26.76
CA VAL A 6 24.58 43.17 25.30
C VAL A 6 25.71 42.33 24.69
N ASP A 7 25.37 41.45 23.76
CA ASP A 7 26.38 40.66 23.06
C ASP A 7 27.26 41.55 22.17
N GLY A 8 28.52 41.14 22.01
CA GLY A 8 29.51 41.85 21.21
C GLY A 8 29.37 41.64 19.71
N ASN A 9 30.20 42.35 18.94
CA ASN A 9 30.34 42.03 17.53
C ASN A 9 31.24 40.80 17.38
N GLN A 10 30.84 39.90 16.47
CA GLN A 10 31.67 38.77 16.06
C GLN A 10 32.27 39.12 14.69
N ILE A 11 33.59 39.26 14.64
CA ILE A 11 34.30 39.52 13.39
C ILE A 11 34.91 38.20 12.92
N PRO A 12 34.68 37.78 11.67
CA PRO A 12 35.34 36.61 11.11
C PRO A 12 36.86 36.77 11.21
N ASP A 13 37.52 35.82 11.86
CA ASP A 13 38.97 35.78 12.02
C ASP A 13 39.43 34.33 11.88
N GLU A 14 40.07 34.01 10.75
CA GLU A 14 40.56 32.67 10.42
C GLU A 14 41.62 32.17 11.41
N LYS A 15 42.19 33.05 12.25
CA LYS A 15 43.21 32.71 13.25
C LYS A 15 42.64 32.50 14.65
N ALA A 16 41.37 32.81 14.88
CA ALA A 16 40.72 32.63 16.18
C ALA A 16 40.10 31.23 16.31
N PRO A 17 40.12 30.61 17.51
CA PRO A 17 39.43 29.34 17.75
C PRO A 17 37.93 29.52 17.50
N GLY A 18 37.40 28.80 16.49
CA GLY A 18 36.02 28.94 16.02
C GLY A 18 35.82 29.92 14.86
N GLY A 19 36.89 30.47 14.29
CA GLY A 19 36.83 31.33 13.09
C GLY A 19 36.25 32.73 13.34
N VAL A 20 36.03 33.11 14.59
CA VAL A 20 35.45 34.39 14.99
C VAL A 20 36.22 35.00 16.15
N ARG A 21 36.53 36.29 16.05
CA ARG A 21 37.09 37.10 17.13
C ARG A 21 35.99 37.95 17.74
N PHE A 22 35.91 37.94 19.07
CA PHE A 22 35.03 38.82 19.82
C PHE A 22 35.58 40.23 19.88
N GLU A 23 34.73 41.21 19.60
CA GLU A 23 35.03 42.62 19.79
C GLU A 23 33.93 43.28 20.64
N PRO A 24 34.28 43.87 21.81
CA PRO A 24 33.30 44.56 22.63
C PRO A 24 32.73 45.77 21.87
N LEU A 25 31.47 46.10 22.15
CA LEU A 25 30.82 47.27 21.55
C LEU A 25 31.56 48.57 21.90
N SER A 26 31.57 49.51 20.95
CA SER A 26 32.09 50.86 21.18
C SER A 26 31.30 51.60 22.26
N ALA A 27 31.95 52.54 22.93
CA ALA A 27 31.33 53.35 23.99
C ALA A 27 30.11 54.15 23.49
N GLU A 28 30.13 54.61 22.23
CA GLU A 28 29.01 55.33 21.61
C GLU A 28 27.77 54.45 21.48
N LYS A 29 27.93 53.21 21.01
CA LYS A 29 26.80 52.26 20.92
C LYS A 29 26.24 51.90 22.29
N LEU A 30 27.10 51.75 23.31
CA LEU A 30 26.64 51.51 24.68
C LEU A 30 25.83 52.69 25.24
N ALA A 31 26.21 53.92 24.90
CA ALA A 31 25.45 55.12 25.28
C ALA A 31 24.09 55.19 24.56
N GLU A 32 24.04 54.80 23.28
CA GLU A 32 22.79 54.67 22.52
C GLU A 32 21.87 53.62 23.15
N PHE A 33 22.38 52.42 23.45
CA PHE A 33 21.57 51.40 24.14
C PHE A 33 21.06 51.88 25.50
N ARG A 34 21.90 52.61 26.25
CA ARG A 34 21.48 53.18 27.54
C ARG A 34 20.33 54.18 27.37
N SER A 35 20.36 55.02 26.33
CA SER A 35 19.28 55.98 26.08
C SER A 35 17.99 55.30 25.63
N ILE A 36 18.08 54.28 24.77
CA ILE A 36 16.92 53.48 24.34
C ILE A 36 16.28 52.78 25.55
N VAL A 37 17.09 52.13 26.39
CA VAL A 37 16.60 51.45 27.59
C VAL A 37 15.98 52.46 28.56
N ALA A 38 16.64 53.60 28.80
CA ALA A 38 16.12 54.67 29.67
C ALA A 38 14.74 55.17 29.22
N ASN A 39 14.58 55.43 27.92
CA ASN A 39 13.31 55.88 27.34
C ASN A 39 12.23 54.80 27.40
N SER A 40 12.60 53.53 27.18
CA SER A 40 11.65 52.41 27.17
C SER A 40 11.06 52.12 28.55
N VAL A 41 11.82 52.39 29.61
CA VAL A 41 11.37 52.16 31.00
C VAL A 41 10.87 53.44 31.68
N GLY A 42 10.88 54.59 30.99
CA GLY A 42 10.48 55.88 31.56
C GLY A 42 11.40 56.37 32.68
N TRP A 43 12.71 56.14 32.54
CA TRP A 43 13.70 56.43 33.57
C TRP A 43 13.84 57.93 33.85
N ASP A 44 13.79 58.29 35.13
CA ASP A 44 13.98 59.64 35.62
C ASP A 44 15.30 59.75 36.41
N LYS A 45 16.21 60.62 35.96
CA LYS A 45 17.54 60.79 36.56
C LYS A 45 17.53 61.22 38.03
N ASP A 46 16.47 61.90 38.47
CA ASP A 46 16.40 62.50 39.81
C ASP A 46 15.70 61.56 40.81
N ARG A 47 14.94 60.57 40.31
CA ARG A 47 14.15 59.65 41.14
C ARG A 47 14.66 58.20 41.07
N ASP A 48 15.22 57.79 39.94
CA ASP A 48 15.50 56.38 39.65
C ASP A 48 17.02 56.07 39.70
N PRO A 49 17.43 54.87 40.16
CA PRO A 49 18.84 54.47 40.17
C PRO A 49 19.46 54.43 38.77
N PRO A 50 20.78 54.65 38.63
CA PRO A 50 21.43 54.65 37.33
C PRO A 50 21.31 53.30 36.62
N ILE A 51 21.17 53.35 35.30
CA ILE A 51 21.16 52.18 34.41
C ILE A 51 22.60 51.82 34.02
N GLU A 52 22.96 50.54 34.19
CA GLU A 52 24.23 49.99 33.74
C GLU A 52 24.04 49.11 32.50
N VAL A 53 24.82 49.38 31.45
CA VAL A 53 24.87 48.57 30.23
C VAL A 53 26.29 48.10 30.04
N LYS A 54 26.50 46.78 29.95
CA LYS A 54 27.82 46.18 29.71
C LYS A 54 27.77 45.23 28.53
N SER A 55 28.81 45.28 27.70
CA SER A 55 29.00 44.29 26.65
C SER A 55 29.81 43.12 27.18
N ILE A 56 29.28 41.92 27.01
CA ILE A 56 29.96 40.67 27.37
C ILE A 56 29.74 39.66 26.25
N GLN A 57 30.69 38.76 26.05
CA GLN A 57 30.54 37.68 25.09
C GLN A 57 29.57 36.64 25.63
N PHE A 58 28.49 36.38 24.89
CA PHE A 58 27.61 35.27 25.21
C PHE A 58 28.22 33.96 24.69
N TYR A 59 28.21 32.93 25.53
CA TYR A 59 28.58 31.59 25.11
C TYR A 59 27.40 31.01 24.31
N LYS A 60 27.55 30.97 22.99
CA LYS A 60 26.62 30.23 22.13
C LYS A 60 27.10 28.79 22.12
N GLU A 61 26.38 27.93 22.82
CA GLU A 61 26.57 26.49 22.68
C GLU A 61 26.36 26.12 21.20
N ASP A 62 27.09 25.11 20.73
CA ASP A 62 27.11 24.71 19.33
C ASP A 62 25.84 23.93 18.94
N LEU A 63 24.70 24.61 19.09
CA LEU A 63 23.37 24.09 18.78
C LEU A 63 23.22 23.85 17.28
N ASP A 64 23.99 24.55 16.45
CA ASP A 64 23.94 24.39 14.99
C ASP A 64 24.55 23.05 14.56
N THR A 65 25.70 22.64 15.11
CA THR A 65 26.25 21.31 14.80
C THR A 65 25.40 20.19 15.37
N ALA A 66 24.87 20.33 16.58
CA ALA A 66 23.96 19.36 17.18
C ALA A 66 22.68 19.18 16.35
N THR A 67 22.10 20.28 15.88
CA THR A 67 20.88 20.26 15.04
C THR A 67 21.17 19.62 13.67
N LYS A 68 22.30 19.97 13.04
CA LYS A 68 22.72 19.36 11.77
C LYS A 68 23.00 17.87 11.89
N ALA A 69 23.63 17.44 13.00
CA ALA A 69 23.89 16.04 13.28
C ALA A 69 22.58 15.25 13.49
N ALA A 70 21.63 15.81 14.24
CA ALA A 70 20.31 15.21 14.45
C ALA A 70 19.53 15.07 13.12
N ALA A 71 19.49 16.13 12.31
CA ALA A 71 18.82 16.11 11.00
C ALA A 71 19.47 15.10 10.03
N ALA A 72 20.79 14.95 10.05
CA ALA A 72 21.49 13.96 9.23
C ALA A 72 21.18 12.52 9.69
N ALA A 73 21.12 12.29 11.00
CA ALA A 73 20.75 10.99 11.56
C ALA A 73 19.31 10.59 11.21
N GLU A 74 18.37 11.54 11.30
CA GLU A 74 16.98 11.33 10.92
C GLU A 74 16.84 11.00 9.43
N ARG A 75 17.50 11.76 8.55
CA ARG A 75 17.50 11.50 7.10
C ARG A 75 18.05 10.11 6.77
N ASN A 76 19.15 9.70 7.41
CA ASN A 76 19.74 8.39 7.18
C ASN A 76 18.83 7.26 7.64
N ARG A 77 18.12 7.45 8.77
CA ARG A 77 17.13 6.48 9.24
C ARG A 77 15.97 6.33 8.25
N LEU A 78 15.42 7.44 7.75
CA LEU A 78 14.36 7.42 6.75
C LEU A 78 14.80 6.72 5.46
N LEU A 79 16.01 7.02 4.98
CA LEU A 79 16.59 6.35 3.81
C LEU A 79 16.79 4.85 4.05
N ALA A 80 17.23 4.46 5.25
CA ALA A 80 17.42 3.05 5.60
C ALA A 80 16.09 2.29 5.64
N ASP A 81 15.04 2.89 6.20
CA ASP A 81 13.70 2.29 6.25
C ASP A 81 13.12 2.13 4.84
N VAL A 82 13.23 3.16 3.99
CA VAL A 82 12.82 3.09 2.58
C VAL A 82 13.63 2.05 1.81
N ALA A 83 14.95 2.00 2.00
CA ALA A 83 15.83 1.03 1.34
C ALA A 83 15.51 -0.41 1.76
N LYS A 84 15.14 -0.63 3.02
CA LYS A 84 14.74 -1.96 3.51
C LYS A 84 13.47 -2.46 2.82
N TRP A 85 12.44 -1.62 2.77
CA TRP A 85 11.17 -1.99 2.12
C TRP A 85 11.31 -2.08 0.59
N SER A 86 12.09 -1.19 -0.02
CA SER A 86 12.38 -1.27 -1.46
C SER A 86 13.17 -2.52 -1.81
N ALA A 87 14.14 -2.94 -0.99
CA ALA A 87 14.89 -4.18 -1.20
C ALA A 87 13.96 -5.40 -1.17
N ILE A 88 13.03 -5.46 -0.22
CA ILE A 88 12.03 -6.55 -0.15
C ILE A 88 11.15 -6.54 -1.42
N GLY A 89 10.61 -5.38 -1.80
CA GLY A 89 9.81 -5.24 -3.01
C GLY A 89 10.58 -5.60 -4.29
N LEU A 90 11.86 -5.25 -4.35
CA LEU A 90 12.75 -5.57 -5.47
C LEU A 90 13.01 -7.07 -5.55
N ILE A 91 13.25 -7.74 -4.42
CA ILE A 91 13.37 -9.21 -4.38
C ILE A 91 12.10 -9.89 -4.88
N PHE A 92 10.92 -9.45 -4.42
CA PHE A 92 9.64 -9.98 -4.92
C PHE A 92 9.45 -9.72 -6.42
N SER A 93 9.80 -8.52 -6.89
CA SER A 93 9.70 -8.16 -8.30
C SER A 93 10.64 -9.02 -9.17
N LEU A 94 11.88 -9.22 -8.72
CA LEU A 94 12.82 -10.13 -9.38
C LEU A 94 12.32 -11.57 -9.35
N PHE A 95 11.83 -12.07 -8.21
CA PHE A 95 11.25 -13.40 -8.11
C PHE A 95 10.09 -13.59 -9.09
N PHE A 96 9.19 -12.60 -9.19
CA PHE A 96 8.09 -12.65 -10.14
C PHE A 96 8.57 -12.71 -11.60
N LEU A 97 9.57 -11.88 -11.96
CA LEU A 97 10.11 -11.86 -13.31
C LEU A 97 10.90 -13.14 -13.67
N PHE A 98 11.71 -13.65 -12.74
CA PHE A 98 12.64 -14.76 -12.99
C PHE A 98 12.06 -16.13 -12.66
N VAL A 99 11.02 -16.24 -11.85
CA VAL A 99 10.41 -17.52 -11.46
C VAL A 99 8.98 -17.59 -11.97
N VAL A 100 8.12 -16.65 -11.58
CA VAL A 100 6.69 -16.73 -11.91
C VAL A 100 6.46 -16.59 -13.42
N ARG A 101 7.09 -15.63 -14.09
CA ARG A 101 6.95 -15.44 -15.54
C ARG A 101 7.40 -16.67 -16.36
N PRO A 102 8.61 -17.24 -16.18
CA PRO A 102 8.98 -18.46 -16.90
C PRO A 102 8.19 -19.68 -16.46
N PHE A 103 7.73 -19.76 -15.22
CA PHE A 103 6.87 -20.84 -14.75
C PHE A 103 5.50 -20.84 -15.43
N ILE A 104 4.86 -19.68 -15.55
CA ILE A 104 3.61 -19.53 -16.32
C ILE A 104 3.85 -19.94 -17.77
N LYS A 105 4.93 -19.44 -18.38
CA LYS A 105 5.31 -19.82 -19.75
C LYS A 105 5.50 -21.33 -19.90
N TRP A 106 6.20 -21.98 -18.98
CA TRP A 106 6.46 -23.42 -19.00
C TRP A 106 5.19 -24.26 -18.87
N ILE A 107 4.27 -23.88 -17.97
CA ILE A 107 2.98 -24.56 -17.85
C ILE A 107 2.14 -24.35 -19.10
N THR A 108 2.06 -23.11 -19.59
CA THR A 108 1.25 -22.78 -20.77
C THR A 108 1.80 -23.47 -22.02
N GLU A 109 3.10 -23.46 -22.29
CA GLU A 109 3.65 -24.17 -23.45
C GLU A 109 3.40 -25.68 -23.40
N ASN A 110 3.59 -26.33 -22.23
CA ASN A 110 3.31 -27.76 -22.10
C ASN A 110 1.81 -28.14 -22.17
N THR A 111 0.89 -27.21 -21.92
CA THR A 111 -0.55 -27.47 -21.91
C THR A 111 -1.24 -27.01 -23.19
N VAL A 112 -0.72 -25.98 -23.87
CA VAL A 112 -1.33 -25.37 -25.05
C VAL A 112 -0.98 -26.12 -26.33
N ASP A 113 0.24 -26.69 -26.45
CA ASP A 113 0.56 -27.59 -27.58
C ASP A 113 -0.35 -28.83 -27.62
N SER A 114 -0.96 -29.23 -26.50
CA SER A 114 -1.92 -30.34 -26.43
C SER A 114 -3.39 -29.93 -26.64
N VAL A 115 -3.69 -28.64 -26.81
CA VAL A 115 -5.06 -28.17 -27.10
C VAL A 115 -5.16 -27.69 -28.54
N GLU A 116 -4.11 -27.03 -29.06
CA GLU A 116 -4.04 -26.65 -30.48
C GLU A 116 -3.93 -27.86 -31.41
N ASP A 117 -3.18 -28.91 -31.04
CA ASP A 117 -2.96 -30.11 -31.87
C ASP A 117 -4.10 -31.16 -31.74
N PHE A 118 -5.00 -30.97 -30.76
CA PHE A 118 -6.20 -31.81 -30.55
C PHE A 118 -7.48 -31.20 -31.11
N LEU A 119 -7.39 -30.08 -31.82
CA LEU A 119 -8.48 -29.54 -32.62
C LEU A 119 -8.18 -29.73 -34.11
N PRO A 120 -8.27 -30.97 -34.64
CA PRO A 120 -8.09 -31.19 -36.07
C PRO A 120 -9.31 -30.64 -36.79
N GLN A 121 -9.27 -29.38 -37.25
CA GLN A 121 -10.23 -28.82 -38.23
C GLN A 121 -11.73 -28.80 -37.81
N THR A 122 -12.12 -29.35 -36.65
CA THR A 122 -13.52 -29.60 -36.30
C THR A 122 -14.27 -28.41 -35.68
N LEU A 123 -13.64 -27.27 -35.41
CA LEU A 123 -14.38 -26.05 -35.03
C LEU A 123 -14.65 -25.17 -36.23
N GLU A 124 -13.66 -24.96 -37.10
CA GLU A 124 -13.83 -24.15 -38.31
C GLU A 124 -14.68 -24.87 -39.38
N GLU A 125 -14.51 -26.18 -39.57
CA GLU A 125 -15.38 -26.94 -40.48
C GLU A 125 -16.78 -27.14 -39.91
N LEU A 126 -16.93 -27.24 -38.58
CA LEU A 126 -18.24 -27.34 -37.94
C LEU A 126 -18.97 -26.01 -37.95
N GLU A 127 -18.28 -24.88 -37.86
CA GLU A 127 -18.85 -23.54 -38.06
C GLU A 127 -19.27 -23.32 -39.53
N LYS A 128 -18.49 -23.81 -40.51
CA LYS A 128 -18.88 -23.80 -41.93
C LYS A 128 -20.03 -24.76 -42.23
N ALA A 129 -20.06 -25.94 -41.64
CA ALA A 129 -21.14 -26.90 -41.80
C ALA A 129 -22.42 -26.37 -41.13
N GLN A 130 -22.32 -25.87 -39.90
CA GLN A 130 -23.43 -25.28 -39.15
C GLN A 130 -23.94 -24.00 -39.81
N SER A 131 -23.09 -23.12 -40.33
CA SER A 131 -23.55 -21.92 -41.06
C SER A 131 -24.22 -22.27 -42.39
N LYS A 132 -23.71 -23.28 -43.12
CA LYS A 132 -24.34 -23.77 -44.36
C LYS A 132 -25.66 -24.50 -44.10
N GLN A 133 -25.73 -25.24 -43.00
CA GLN A 133 -26.92 -25.97 -42.56
C GLN A 133 -27.95 -25.01 -41.97
N VAL A 134 -27.55 -24.00 -41.19
CA VAL A 134 -28.44 -22.93 -40.70
C VAL A 134 -28.94 -22.07 -41.86
N ALA A 135 -28.12 -21.75 -42.86
CA ALA A 135 -28.57 -21.04 -44.06
C ALA A 135 -29.57 -21.86 -44.89
N GLN A 136 -29.36 -23.18 -45.02
CA GLN A 136 -30.32 -24.08 -45.68
C GLN A 136 -31.61 -24.26 -44.87
N ASN A 137 -31.51 -24.34 -43.54
CA ASN A 137 -32.68 -24.46 -42.66
C ASN A 137 -33.44 -23.14 -42.53
N LEU A 138 -32.81 -21.97 -42.64
CA LEU A 138 -33.51 -20.68 -42.62
C LEU A 138 -34.32 -20.42 -43.90
N GLU A 139 -33.92 -21.01 -45.03
CA GLU A 139 -34.66 -20.91 -46.29
C GLU A 139 -35.90 -21.83 -46.30
N ASP A 140 -35.91 -22.91 -45.51
CA ASP A 140 -37.00 -23.88 -45.39
C ASP A 140 -37.98 -23.59 -44.23
N ILE A 141 -37.68 -22.64 -43.33
CA ILE A 141 -38.49 -22.34 -42.14
C ILE A 141 -39.07 -20.91 -42.21
N LEU A 142 -39.98 -20.73 -43.15
CA LEU A 142 -41.00 -19.68 -43.16
C LEU A 142 -42.30 -20.31 -43.67
N PRO A 143 -43.43 -20.28 -42.94
CA PRO A 143 -43.67 -20.43 -41.50
C PRO A 143 -44.69 -21.56 -41.21
N GLU A 144 -44.51 -22.33 -40.13
CA GLU A 144 -45.64 -22.80 -39.30
C GLU A 144 -45.11 -23.11 -37.89
N ILE A 145 -45.41 -22.20 -36.97
CA ILE A 145 -45.12 -22.34 -35.55
C ILE A 145 -46.18 -23.29 -34.99
N GLU A 146 -45.83 -24.54 -34.66
CA GLU A 146 -46.51 -25.35 -33.65
C GLU A 146 -45.83 -26.72 -33.43
N GLU A 147 -44.86 -26.79 -32.52
CA GLU A 147 -44.86 -27.86 -31.51
C GLU A 147 -43.97 -27.47 -30.32
N ARG A 148 -44.57 -27.37 -29.14
CA ARG A 148 -43.90 -26.97 -27.91
C ARG A 148 -43.01 -28.11 -27.42
N VAL A 149 -41.71 -28.02 -27.68
CA VAL A 149 -40.72 -28.87 -27.01
C VAL A 149 -40.48 -28.30 -25.61
N ASP A 150 -40.98 -29.03 -24.61
CA ASP A 150 -40.97 -28.63 -23.20
C ASP A 150 -39.53 -28.65 -22.64
N PRO A 151 -38.95 -27.49 -22.27
CA PRO A 151 -37.55 -27.39 -21.85
C PRO A 151 -37.22 -28.10 -20.53
N GLU A 152 -38.22 -28.53 -19.75
CA GLU A 152 -38.02 -29.28 -18.51
C GLU A 152 -37.59 -30.74 -18.74
N LYS A 153 -38.10 -31.39 -19.79
CA LYS A 153 -37.86 -32.81 -20.04
C LYS A 153 -36.41 -33.08 -20.49
N VAL A 154 -35.82 -32.13 -21.22
CA VAL A 154 -34.41 -32.18 -21.65
C VAL A 154 -33.47 -32.04 -20.45
N GLN A 155 -33.82 -31.19 -19.47
CA GLN A 155 -33.02 -31.03 -18.25
C GLN A 155 -33.05 -32.29 -17.38
N GLY A 156 -34.22 -32.92 -17.24
CA GLY A 156 -34.37 -34.13 -16.42
C GLY A 156 -33.46 -35.29 -16.86
N GLU A 157 -33.35 -35.54 -18.17
CA GLU A 157 -32.48 -36.60 -18.69
C GLU A 157 -30.99 -36.26 -18.50
N MET A 158 -30.57 -35.00 -18.75
CA MET A 158 -29.18 -34.59 -18.52
C MET A 158 -28.77 -34.65 -17.04
N LEU A 159 -29.68 -34.32 -16.12
CA LEU A 159 -29.43 -34.43 -14.68
C LEU A 159 -29.25 -35.89 -14.27
N LYS A 160 -30.09 -36.79 -14.81
CA LYS A 160 -30.02 -38.23 -14.52
C LYS A 160 -28.69 -38.83 -14.97
N GLU A 161 -28.24 -38.53 -16.18
CA GLU A 161 -26.94 -39.00 -16.68
C GLU A 161 -25.79 -38.50 -15.79
N LYS A 162 -25.81 -37.21 -15.41
CA LYS A 162 -24.78 -36.62 -14.56
C LYS A 162 -24.74 -37.25 -13.17
N ILE A 163 -25.90 -37.58 -12.60
CA ILE A 163 -25.99 -38.29 -11.30
C ILE A 163 -25.42 -39.70 -11.42
N VAL A 164 -25.76 -40.44 -12.48
CA VAL A 164 -25.24 -41.81 -12.70
C VAL A 164 -23.71 -41.80 -12.84
N THR A 165 -23.15 -40.86 -13.60
CA THR A 165 -21.70 -40.71 -13.76
C THR A 165 -21.02 -40.38 -12.43
N LEU A 166 -21.55 -39.42 -11.66
CA LEU A 166 -20.99 -39.06 -10.36
C LEU A 166 -21.01 -40.20 -9.34
N VAL A 167 -22.02 -41.08 -9.41
CA VAL A 167 -22.11 -42.27 -8.54
C VAL A 167 -21.09 -43.35 -8.96
N ASN A 168 -20.93 -43.57 -10.27
CA ASN A 168 -19.93 -44.52 -10.79
C ASN A 168 -18.49 -44.07 -10.52
N ASP A 169 -18.20 -42.78 -10.73
CA ASP A 169 -16.85 -42.23 -10.54
C ASP A 169 -16.44 -42.20 -9.06
N ASN A 170 -17.39 -42.06 -8.13
CA ASN A 170 -17.11 -41.89 -6.70
C ASN A 170 -18.14 -42.61 -5.79
N PRO A 171 -18.13 -43.95 -5.72
CA PRO A 171 -19.09 -44.71 -4.91
C PRO A 171 -18.92 -44.47 -3.39
N HIS A 172 -17.72 -44.14 -2.93
CA HIS A 172 -17.45 -43.80 -1.53
C HIS A 172 -18.15 -42.50 -1.11
N LYS A 173 -18.17 -41.48 -1.98
CA LYS A 173 -18.82 -40.20 -1.67
C LYS A 173 -20.35 -40.32 -1.70
N ALA A 174 -20.88 -41.12 -2.63
CA ALA A 174 -22.30 -41.42 -2.70
C ALA A 174 -22.79 -42.19 -1.45
N SER A 175 -22.03 -43.19 -0.99
CA SER A 175 -22.36 -43.95 0.23
C SER A 175 -22.23 -43.12 1.52
N GLN A 176 -21.28 -42.19 1.60
CA GLN A 176 -21.18 -41.23 2.71
C GLN A 176 -22.42 -40.34 2.80
N ILE A 177 -22.88 -39.77 1.68
CA ILE A 177 -24.09 -38.94 1.68
C ILE A 177 -25.32 -39.74 2.11
N LEU A 178 -25.45 -40.99 1.64
CA LEU A 178 -26.54 -41.87 2.07
C LEU A 178 -26.44 -42.22 3.55
N HIS A 179 -25.24 -42.46 4.07
CA HIS A 179 -25.00 -42.71 5.48
C HIS A 179 -25.34 -41.50 6.34
N ASP A 180 -24.93 -40.30 5.92
CA ASP A 180 -25.21 -39.04 6.59
C ASP A 180 -26.72 -38.76 6.60
N TRP A 181 -27.44 -39.01 5.51
CA TRP A 181 -28.90 -38.86 5.47
C TRP A 181 -29.62 -39.88 6.34
N ILE A 182 -29.12 -41.11 6.43
CA ILE A 182 -29.67 -42.12 7.34
C ILE A 182 -29.43 -41.70 8.80
N HIS A 183 -28.26 -41.16 9.13
CA HIS A 183 -27.95 -40.71 10.48
C HIS A 183 -28.66 -39.41 10.87
N LEU A 184 -28.78 -38.44 9.96
CA LEU A 184 -29.52 -37.20 10.17
C LEU A 184 -31.00 -37.45 10.44
N LYS A 185 -31.58 -38.47 9.79
CA LYS A 185 -32.97 -38.86 10.01
C LYS A 185 -33.21 -39.59 11.34
N VAL A 186 -32.13 -40.04 12.01
CA VAL A 186 -32.21 -40.75 13.29
C VAL A 186 -32.12 -39.80 14.50
N GLU A 187 -31.61 -38.57 14.33
CA GLU A 187 -31.53 -37.58 15.42
C GLU A 187 -32.76 -36.67 15.59
N GLU A 188 -33.76 -36.74 14.71
CA GLU A 188 -35.00 -35.99 14.89
C GLU A 188 -36.07 -36.83 15.63
N ASN A 189 -36.10 -36.60 16.97
CA ASN A 189 -37.23 -36.75 17.92
C ASN A 189 -37.19 -37.93 18.93
N PRO A 190 -36.84 -37.61 20.19
CA PRO A 190 -37.83 -37.77 21.25
C PRO A 190 -38.03 -36.50 22.11
N ASP A 191 -39.29 -36.07 22.18
CA ASP A 191 -39.95 -35.24 23.20
C ASP A 191 -39.49 -33.78 23.38
N ASN A 192 -40.23 -32.85 22.74
CA ASN A 192 -40.61 -31.61 23.42
C ASN A 192 -42.13 -31.45 23.46
N LYS A 193 -42.65 -31.73 24.65
CA LYS A 193 -43.93 -31.36 25.21
C LYS A 193 -43.74 -30.04 25.97
N THR A 194 -44.17 -28.90 25.43
CA THR A 194 -44.68 -27.72 26.18
C THR A 194 -45.00 -26.55 25.24
N ALA A 195 -46.29 -26.44 24.85
CA ALA A 195 -47.13 -25.25 24.82
C ALA A 195 -48.47 -25.63 24.17
#